data_AF-A0A7K2ZI25-F1
#
_entry.id   AF-A0A7K2ZI25-F1
#
_cell.length_a   1.000
_cell.length_b   1.000
_cell.length_c   1.000
_cell.angle_alpha   90.00
_cell.angle_beta   90.00
_cell.angle_gamma   90.00
#
_symmetry.space_group_name_H-M   'P 1'
#
loop_
_entity.id
_entity.type
_entity.pdbx_description
1 polymer ?
#
loop_
_entity_poly.entity_id
_entity_poly.type
_entity_poly.pdbx_seq_one_letter_code
_entity_poly.pdbx_strand_id
1 'polypeptide(L)'
;TSVTVTDAEGHRLAGRAAADGRSWVSDRKAVPGTAYTVKAATRSSGGTARSTGAGFTTAPADKVNKVDWRPGTGSTVGVAQPVSLVFDHPVKNRAEVEKQLRITTSNDTEGSWGWIRDWSGRDRVDWRPRTYWKPGTEVTLKAELNGTDSGAAGGWFVRDYTTAFTIGDRQIVEVDLDRHQLSLVRDGRTARRIPVSGGTPGGDKRSWRGTAVLMAKEGTINMNSETVGLGDAYDKMVDHSMRLTWSGMYAHAAPWN
;
A
#
# COMPACT_ATOMS: atom_id res chain seq x y z
N THR A 1 19.78 -32.93 -12.67
CA THR A 1 19.65 -32.79 -11.21
C THR A 1 18.26 -32.31 -10.87
N SER A 2 17.64 -32.80 -9.80
CA SER A 2 16.40 -32.25 -9.25
C SER A 2 16.58 -31.96 -7.77
N VAL A 3 16.10 -30.80 -7.33
CA VAL A 3 16.13 -30.40 -5.91
C VAL A 3 14.72 -30.06 -5.46
N THR A 4 14.35 -30.60 -4.31
CA THR A 4 13.08 -30.32 -3.63
C THR A 4 13.39 -29.84 -2.23
N VAL A 5 12.83 -28.69 -1.86
CA VAL A 5 12.93 -28.12 -0.51
C VAL A 5 11.51 -27.99 0.03
N THR A 6 11.21 -28.63 1.15
CA THR A 6 9.87 -28.64 1.76
C THR A 6 9.94 -28.37 3.25
N ASP A 7 8.97 -27.65 3.79
CA ASP A 7 8.80 -27.52 5.24
C ASP A 7 8.21 -28.80 5.86
N ALA A 8 7.96 -28.78 7.17
CA ALA A 8 7.41 -29.92 7.92
C ALA A 8 5.94 -30.21 7.54
N GLU A 9 5.21 -29.19 7.10
CA GLU A 9 3.82 -29.26 6.65
C GLU A 9 3.71 -29.73 5.18
N GLY A 10 4.84 -29.86 4.47
CA GLY A 10 4.92 -30.31 3.10
C GLY A 10 4.79 -29.20 2.04
N HIS A 11 4.73 -27.93 2.45
CA HIS A 11 4.81 -26.82 1.51
C HIS A 11 6.20 -26.72 0.90
N ARG A 12 6.24 -26.52 -0.41
CA ARG A 12 7.49 -26.44 -1.16
C ARG A 12 8.03 -25.02 -1.17
N LEU A 13 9.30 -24.86 -0.81
CA LEU A 13 10.07 -23.66 -1.16
C LEU A 13 10.48 -23.78 -2.62
N ALA A 14 9.78 -23.07 -3.49
CA ALA A 14 10.09 -23.03 -4.91
C ALA A 14 11.50 -22.50 -5.17
N GLY A 15 12.12 -22.97 -6.26
CA GLY A 15 13.45 -22.57 -6.67
C GLY A 15 13.90 -23.25 -7.95
N ARG A 16 15.02 -22.78 -8.49
CA ARG A 16 15.54 -23.19 -9.79
C ARG A 16 16.96 -23.72 -9.66
N ALA A 17 17.21 -24.83 -10.34
CA ALA A 17 18.57 -25.32 -10.54
C ALA A 17 19.26 -24.51 -11.65
N ALA A 18 20.56 -24.26 -11.52
CA ALA A 18 21.36 -23.69 -12.59
C ALA A 18 21.41 -24.63 -13.80
N ALA A 19 21.69 -24.09 -14.98
CA ALA A 19 21.75 -24.85 -16.23
C ALA A 19 22.81 -25.97 -16.20
N ASP A 20 23.89 -25.77 -15.45
CA ASP A 20 24.93 -26.77 -15.24
C ASP A 20 24.53 -27.86 -14.21
N GLY A 21 23.38 -27.69 -13.55
CA GLY A 21 22.82 -28.61 -12.57
C GLY A 21 23.61 -28.71 -11.26
N ARG A 22 24.54 -27.77 -11.00
CA ARG A 22 25.45 -27.81 -9.84
C ARG A 22 24.98 -26.97 -8.66
N SER A 23 24.13 -25.98 -8.88
CA SER A 23 23.53 -25.16 -7.83
C SER A 23 22.02 -25.10 -7.96
N TRP A 24 21.35 -24.80 -6.85
CA TRP A 24 19.92 -24.52 -6.79
C TRP A 24 19.73 -23.29 -5.91
N VAL A 25 18.84 -22.40 -6.34
CA VAL A 25 18.53 -21.15 -5.62
C VAL A 25 17.03 -21.08 -5.44
N SER A 26 16.58 -20.73 -4.23
CA SER A 26 15.16 -20.52 -3.97
C SER A 26 14.65 -19.29 -4.71
N ASP A 27 13.40 -19.36 -5.17
CA ASP A 27 12.75 -18.25 -5.88
C ASP A 27 12.28 -17.17 -4.91
N ARG A 28 12.15 -17.51 -3.63
CA ARG A 28 11.70 -16.63 -2.54
C ARG A 28 12.54 -16.86 -1.28
N LYS A 29 12.37 -15.96 -0.30
CA LYS A 29 12.99 -16.10 1.02
C LYS A 29 12.37 -17.28 1.77
N ALA A 30 13.15 -17.93 2.63
CA ALA A 30 12.66 -18.96 3.54
C ALA A 30 11.87 -18.32 4.69
N VAL A 31 10.84 -19.02 5.18
CA VAL A 31 9.95 -18.50 6.23
C VAL A 31 10.67 -18.55 7.57
N PRO A 32 10.64 -17.48 8.40
CA PRO A 32 11.26 -17.49 9.73
C PRO A 32 10.70 -18.60 10.63
N GLY A 33 11.55 -19.16 11.49
CA GLY A 33 11.18 -20.22 12.44
C GLY A 33 10.79 -21.56 11.81
N THR A 34 11.03 -21.75 10.51
CA THR A 34 10.59 -22.93 9.77
C THR A 34 11.72 -23.93 9.56
N ALA A 35 11.44 -25.21 9.80
CA ALA A 35 12.34 -26.31 9.50
C ALA A 35 12.11 -26.81 8.06
N TYR A 36 13.16 -26.88 7.26
CA TYR A 36 13.13 -27.33 5.89
C TYR A 36 13.95 -28.60 5.68
N THR A 37 13.44 -29.50 4.86
CA THR A 37 14.18 -30.65 4.33
C THR A 37 14.53 -30.40 2.87
N VAL A 38 15.81 -30.49 2.55
CA VAL A 38 16.35 -30.45 1.19
C VAL A 38 16.59 -31.88 0.72
N LYS A 39 16.04 -32.25 -0.43
CA LYS A 39 16.33 -33.51 -1.13
C LYS A 39 16.89 -33.20 -2.51
N ALA A 40 18.09 -33.69 -2.79
CA ALA A 40 18.74 -33.55 -4.08
C ALA A 40 18.93 -34.92 -4.72
N ALA A 41 18.41 -35.09 -5.94
CA ALA A 41 18.64 -36.27 -6.76
C ALA A 41 19.50 -35.90 -7.98
N THR A 42 20.61 -36.62 -8.13
CA THR A 42 21.56 -36.45 -9.24
C THR A 42 21.66 -37.75 -10.04
N ARG A 43 22.03 -37.62 -11.31
CA ARG A 43 22.37 -38.74 -12.18
C ARG A 43 23.69 -38.41 -12.87
N SER A 44 24.68 -39.27 -12.74
CA SER A 44 25.96 -39.11 -13.44
C SER A 44 25.82 -39.41 -14.93
N SER A 45 26.81 -39.02 -15.73
CA SER A 45 26.87 -39.35 -17.17
C SER A 45 26.87 -40.87 -17.43
N GLY A 46 27.38 -41.66 -16.48
CA GLY A 46 27.33 -43.13 -16.51
C GLY A 46 26.01 -43.74 -16.03
N GLY A 47 24.98 -42.93 -15.74
CA GLY A 47 23.63 -43.39 -15.40
C GLY A 47 23.39 -43.67 -13.91
N THR A 48 24.40 -43.59 -13.05
CA THR A 48 24.25 -43.82 -11.60
C THR A 48 23.38 -42.72 -10.97
N ALA A 49 22.23 -43.10 -10.41
CA ALA A 49 21.38 -42.20 -9.65
C ALA A 49 21.81 -42.16 -8.18
N ARG A 50 21.87 -40.96 -7.60
CA ARG A 50 22.11 -40.77 -6.16
C ARG A 50 21.10 -39.77 -5.61
N SER A 51 20.60 -40.05 -4.40
CA SER A 51 19.79 -39.11 -3.63
C SER A 51 20.52 -38.78 -2.34
N THR A 52 20.56 -37.50 -1.99
CA THR A 52 21.05 -37.02 -0.69
C THR A 52 20.04 -36.07 -0.10
N GLY A 53 20.04 -35.96 1.23
CA GLY A 53 19.16 -35.07 1.95
C GLY A 53 19.87 -34.38 3.10
N ALA A 54 19.46 -33.16 3.39
CA ALA A 54 19.89 -32.37 4.53
C ALA A 54 18.70 -31.60 5.08
N GLY A 55 18.80 -31.15 6.33
CA GLY A 55 17.80 -30.30 6.97
C GLY A 55 18.42 -29.02 7.49
N PHE A 56 17.63 -27.95 7.54
CA PHE A 56 18.00 -26.72 8.24
C PHE A 56 16.75 -26.08 8.86
N THR A 57 16.96 -25.28 9.90
CA THR A 57 15.89 -24.49 10.52
C THR A 57 16.28 -23.03 10.48
N THR A 58 15.40 -22.19 9.95
CA THR A 58 15.59 -20.73 9.96
C THR A 58 15.37 -20.18 11.38
N ALA A 59 16.05 -19.09 11.73
CA ALA A 59 15.78 -18.40 12.99
C ALA A 59 14.31 -17.93 13.07
N PRO A 60 13.66 -18.03 14.25
CA PRO A 60 12.33 -17.46 14.45
C PRO A 60 12.38 -15.93 14.35
N ALA A 61 11.23 -15.34 14.02
CA ALA A 61 11.07 -13.88 14.05
C ALA A 61 10.75 -13.43 15.48
N ASP A 62 11.72 -12.82 16.17
CA ASP A 62 11.50 -12.25 17.52
C ASP A 62 10.49 -11.10 17.52
N LYS A 63 10.34 -10.44 16.37
CA LYS A 63 9.38 -9.37 16.14
C LYS A 63 8.80 -9.48 14.75
N VAL A 64 7.47 -9.34 14.66
CA VAL A 64 6.72 -9.41 13.41
C VAL A 64 6.26 -8.03 13.00
N ASN A 65 6.73 -7.55 11.85
CA ASN A 65 6.21 -6.33 11.23
C ASN A 65 4.96 -6.69 10.41
N LYS A 66 3.83 -6.05 10.69
CA LYS A 66 2.58 -6.26 9.96
C LYS A 66 2.33 -5.08 9.03
N VAL A 67 1.56 -5.35 7.99
CA VAL A 67 1.22 -4.38 6.96
C VAL A 67 -0.29 -4.17 6.93
N ASP A 68 -0.69 -2.91 7.06
CA ASP A 68 -2.00 -2.41 6.68
C ASP A 68 -1.92 -1.85 5.26
N TRP A 69 -2.83 -2.24 4.37
CA TRP A 69 -2.85 -1.71 3.00
C TRP A 69 -4.15 -1.01 2.64
N ARG A 70 -4.04 -0.08 1.70
CA ARG A 70 -5.15 0.57 1.02
C ARG A 70 -4.79 0.68 -0.48
N PRO A 71 -5.76 0.56 -1.40
CA PRO A 71 -7.19 0.28 -1.18
C PRO A 71 -7.48 -1.13 -0.67
N GLY A 72 -8.72 -1.34 -0.19
CA GLY A 72 -9.19 -2.66 0.20
C GLY A 72 -9.40 -3.58 -1.01
N THR A 73 -9.27 -4.89 -0.78
CA THR A 73 -9.47 -5.91 -1.83
C THR A 73 -10.88 -5.81 -2.43
N GLY A 74 -10.95 -5.87 -3.76
CA GLY A 74 -12.20 -5.80 -4.54
C GLY A 74 -12.83 -4.40 -4.60
N SER A 75 -12.20 -3.38 -4.01
CA SER A 75 -12.76 -2.03 -4.03
C SER A 75 -12.68 -1.37 -5.40
N THR A 76 -13.56 -0.40 -5.65
CA THR A 76 -13.46 0.54 -6.77
C THR A 76 -13.13 1.92 -6.22
N VAL A 77 -12.09 2.56 -6.74
CA VAL A 77 -11.53 3.82 -6.21
C VAL A 77 -11.35 4.88 -7.30
N GLY A 78 -11.22 6.14 -6.88
CA GLY A 78 -11.02 7.26 -7.80
C GLY A 78 -9.64 7.29 -8.45
N VAL A 79 -9.53 8.07 -9.53
CA VAL A 79 -8.34 8.14 -10.41
C VAL A 79 -7.06 8.69 -9.76
N ALA A 80 -7.14 9.22 -8.54
CA ALA A 80 -5.99 9.76 -7.80
C ALA A 80 -5.51 8.84 -6.66
N GLN A 81 -6.16 7.70 -6.45
CA GLN A 81 -5.92 6.82 -5.31
C GLN A 81 -4.50 6.19 -5.36
N PRO A 82 -3.66 6.40 -4.34
CA PRO A 82 -2.41 5.66 -4.19
C PRO A 82 -2.66 4.22 -3.73
N VAL A 83 -1.70 3.34 -4.01
CA VAL A 83 -1.55 2.07 -3.29
C VAL A 83 -0.62 2.34 -2.10
N SER A 84 -1.14 2.21 -0.89
CA SER A 84 -0.41 2.55 0.34
C SER A 84 -0.23 1.32 1.22
N LEU A 85 0.98 1.10 1.70
CA LEU A 85 1.32 0.10 2.71
C LEU A 85 1.86 0.82 3.94
N VAL A 86 1.20 0.65 5.08
CA VAL A 86 1.60 1.22 6.38
C VAL A 86 2.08 0.07 7.27
N PHE A 87 3.22 0.28 7.92
CA PHE A 87 3.91 -0.74 8.70
C PHE A 87 3.73 -0.50 10.21
N ASP A 88 3.47 -1.56 10.98
CA ASP A 88 3.32 -1.48 12.44
C ASP A 88 4.64 -1.12 13.14
N HIS A 89 5.77 -1.45 12.53
CA HIS A 89 7.09 -1.15 13.05
C HIS A 89 7.97 -0.45 12.00
N PRO A 90 9.00 0.31 12.45
CA PRO A 90 9.88 1.03 11.52
C PRO A 90 10.53 0.13 10.48
N VAL A 91 10.55 0.55 9.24
CA VAL A 91 11.23 -0.15 8.15
C VAL A 91 12.55 0.54 7.88
N LYS A 92 13.64 -0.07 8.38
CA LYS A 92 15.01 0.40 8.16
C LYS A 92 15.59 -0.17 6.87
N ASN A 93 15.24 -1.41 6.53
CA ASN A 93 15.70 -2.05 5.31
C ASN A 93 14.72 -1.83 4.14
N ARG A 94 14.49 -0.56 3.80
CA ARG A 94 13.47 -0.15 2.80
C ARG A 94 13.70 -0.77 1.42
N ALA A 95 14.95 -0.88 1.00
CA ALA A 95 15.30 -1.46 -0.30
C ALA A 95 14.98 -2.97 -0.38
N GLU A 96 15.21 -3.74 0.68
CA GLU A 96 14.82 -5.17 0.68
C GLU A 96 13.31 -5.35 0.68
N VAL A 97 12.58 -4.48 1.40
CA VAL A 97 11.11 -4.48 1.39
C VAL A 97 10.57 -4.13 0.00
N GLU A 98 11.02 -3.03 -0.61
CA GLU A 98 10.56 -2.61 -1.93
C GLU A 98 10.76 -3.67 -3.02
N LYS A 99 11.86 -4.43 -2.99
CA LYS A 99 12.13 -5.52 -3.94
C LYS A 99 11.05 -6.61 -3.92
N GLN A 100 10.34 -6.78 -2.80
CA GLN A 100 9.26 -7.74 -2.67
C GLN A 100 7.89 -7.19 -3.06
N LEU A 101 7.80 -5.89 -3.40
CA LEU A 101 6.55 -5.23 -3.76
C LEU A 101 6.42 -5.13 -5.29
N ARG A 102 5.31 -5.63 -5.81
CA ARG A 102 4.99 -5.59 -7.23
C ARG A 102 3.59 -5.06 -7.45
N ILE A 103 3.48 -4.03 -8.28
CA ILE A 103 2.22 -3.58 -8.88
C ILE A 103 2.12 -4.16 -10.29
N THR A 104 0.96 -4.71 -10.63
CA THR A 104 0.60 -5.12 -12.00
C THR A 104 -0.70 -4.42 -12.36
N THR A 105 -0.76 -3.91 -13.58
CA THR A 105 -1.93 -3.16 -14.06
C THR A 105 -2.33 -3.70 -15.42
N SER A 106 -3.63 -3.75 -15.70
CA SER A 106 -4.18 -4.25 -16.96
C SER A 106 -3.78 -3.44 -18.21
N ASN A 107 -3.20 -2.26 -18.02
CA ASN A 107 -2.84 -1.31 -19.08
C ASN A 107 -1.38 -0.84 -19.00
N ASP A 108 -0.52 -1.58 -18.28
CA ASP A 108 0.91 -1.29 -18.13
C ASP A 108 1.21 0.14 -17.64
N THR A 109 0.40 0.65 -16.71
CA THR A 109 0.59 1.97 -16.11
C THR A 109 1.96 2.08 -15.43
N GLU A 110 2.77 3.04 -15.87
CA GLU A 110 4.02 3.42 -15.24
C GLU A 110 3.80 4.16 -13.91
N GLY A 111 4.56 3.79 -12.88
CA GLY A 111 4.57 4.45 -11.59
C GLY A 111 5.76 4.02 -10.74
N SER A 112 5.86 4.60 -9.54
CA SER A 112 6.99 4.39 -8.65
C SER A 112 6.57 4.33 -7.19
N TRP A 113 7.40 3.67 -6.37
CA TRP A 113 7.31 3.67 -4.92
C TRP A 113 7.88 4.95 -4.32
N GLY A 114 7.32 5.42 -3.21
CA GLY A 114 7.81 6.53 -2.42
C GLY A 114 7.57 6.33 -0.93
N TRP A 115 8.63 6.40 -0.13
CA TRP A 115 8.53 6.29 1.33
C TRP A 115 8.21 7.63 1.96
N ILE A 116 7.24 7.62 2.86
CA ILE A 116 6.85 8.76 3.68
C ILE A 116 6.58 8.32 5.11
N ARG A 117 6.24 9.29 5.96
CA ARG A 117 5.60 9.03 7.25
C ARG A 117 4.11 9.20 7.11
N ASP A 118 3.38 8.21 7.61
CA ASP A 118 1.95 8.32 7.79
C ASP A 118 1.64 9.40 8.84
N TRP A 119 0.40 9.87 8.87
CA TRP A 119 -0.03 10.89 9.84
C TRP A 119 0.18 10.45 11.29
N SER A 120 0.14 9.14 11.57
CA SER A 120 0.40 8.56 12.88
C SER A 120 1.91 8.44 13.20
N GLY A 121 2.80 8.92 12.32
CA GLY A 121 4.25 8.79 12.43
C GLY A 121 4.82 7.41 12.02
N ARG A 122 3.98 6.46 11.62
CA ARG A 122 4.41 5.13 11.13
C ARG A 122 5.09 5.24 9.77
N ASP A 123 6.02 4.33 9.46
CA ASP A 123 6.59 4.25 8.11
C ASP A 123 5.49 3.80 7.13
N ARG A 124 5.44 4.45 5.96
CA ARG A 124 4.50 4.14 4.88
C ARG A 124 5.23 4.20 3.55
N VAL A 125 4.88 3.29 2.64
CA VAL A 125 5.31 3.37 1.24
C VAL A 125 4.07 3.44 0.35
N ASP A 126 4.08 4.40 -0.57
CA ASP A 126 3.02 4.59 -1.55
C ASP A 126 3.55 4.24 -2.94
N TRP A 127 2.77 3.52 -3.74
CA TRP A 127 2.92 3.47 -5.18
C TRP A 127 1.92 4.42 -5.84
N ARG A 128 2.40 5.25 -6.76
CA ARG A 128 1.56 6.13 -7.56
C ARG A 128 1.96 6.12 -9.03
N PRO A 129 0.98 6.20 -9.94
CA PRO A 129 1.26 6.43 -11.35
C PRO A 129 1.79 7.85 -11.58
N ARG A 130 2.52 8.06 -12.68
CA ARG A 130 3.04 9.40 -13.05
C ARG A 130 1.94 10.45 -13.25
N THR A 131 0.79 10.01 -13.76
CA THR A 131 -0.42 10.84 -13.95
C THR A 131 -1.62 10.09 -13.36
N TYR A 132 -2.79 10.74 -13.24
CA TYR A 132 -3.98 10.06 -12.74
C TYR A 132 -4.25 8.75 -13.50
N TRP A 133 -4.72 7.75 -12.76
CA TRP A 133 -5.11 6.47 -13.31
C TRP A 133 -6.15 6.62 -14.43
N LYS A 134 -6.05 5.74 -15.43
CA LYS A 134 -7.11 5.61 -16.45
C LYS A 134 -8.31 4.86 -15.84
N PRO A 135 -9.54 5.35 -15.99
CA PRO A 135 -10.74 4.60 -15.60
C PRO A 135 -10.77 3.19 -16.20
N GLY A 136 -11.29 2.22 -15.44
CA GLY A 136 -11.34 0.81 -15.80
C GLY A 136 -10.03 0.04 -15.60
N THR A 137 -8.95 0.69 -15.15
CA THR A 137 -7.69 -0.01 -14.87
C THR A 137 -7.89 -0.97 -13.70
N GLU A 138 -7.69 -2.26 -13.94
CA GLU A 138 -7.49 -3.25 -12.88
C GLU A 138 -6.06 -3.19 -12.35
N VAL A 139 -5.90 -3.14 -11.03
CA VAL A 139 -4.62 -3.03 -10.33
C VAL A 139 -4.49 -4.18 -9.34
N THR A 140 -3.35 -4.87 -9.38
CA THR A 140 -2.98 -5.90 -8.39
C THR A 140 -1.69 -5.51 -7.69
N LEU A 141 -1.71 -5.52 -6.35
CA LEU A 141 -0.52 -5.50 -5.51
C LEU A 141 -0.20 -6.93 -5.05
N LYS A 142 1.02 -7.37 -5.33
CA LYS A 142 1.65 -8.54 -4.71
C LYS A 142 2.81 -8.07 -3.83
N ALA A 143 2.74 -8.37 -2.54
CA ALA A 143 3.80 -8.11 -1.57
C ALA A 143 4.30 -9.45 -1.02
N GLU A 144 5.38 -9.96 -1.61
CA GLU A 144 6.00 -11.25 -1.27
C GLU A 144 6.94 -11.10 -0.06
N LEU A 145 6.39 -10.55 1.02
CA LEU A 145 7.18 -10.10 2.17
C LEU A 145 7.62 -11.25 3.08
N ASN A 146 7.02 -12.44 3.02
CA ASN A 146 7.34 -13.50 3.97
C ASN A 146 8.85 -13.86 3.94
N GLY A 147 9.50 -13.83 5.11
CA GLY A 147 10.94 -14.02 5.23
C GLY A 147 11.78 -12.79 4.88
N THR A 148 11.18 -11.60 4.80
CA THR A 148 11.90 -10.35 4.56
C THR A 148 12.19 -9.65 5.89
N ASP A 149 13.46 -9.28 6.08
CA ASP A 149 13.90 -8.47 7.21
C ASP A 149 13.59 -6.99 6.94
N SER A 150 12.78 -6.37 7.81
CA SER A 150 12.50 -4.93 7.78
C SER A 150 13.57 -4.10 8.51
N GLY A 151 14.55 -4.76 9.13
CA GLY A 151 15.67 -4.22 9.89
C GLY A 151 15.46 -4.32 11.40
N ALA A 152 16.54 -4.13 12.17
CA ALA A 152 16.58 -4.42 13.62
C ALA A 152 15.42 -3.82 14.45
N ALA A 153 14.97 -2.59 14.13
CA ALA A 153 13.85 -1.97 14.84
C ALA A 153 12.47 -2.53 14.44
N GLY A 154 12.35 -3.02 13.21
CA GLY A 154 11.12 -3.48 12.59
C GLY A 154 10.86 -4.98 12.73
N GLY A 155 11.91 -5.79 12.78
CA GLY A 155 11.81 -7.25 12.78
C GLY A 155 11.53 -7.80 11.38
N TRP A 156 10.86 -8.95 11.31
CA TRP A 156 10.63 -9.68 10.06
C TRP A 156 9.17 -9.66 9.64
N PHE A 157 8.95 -9.78 8.34
CA PHE A 157 7.64 -10.12 7.79
C PHE A 157 7.49 -11.65 7.74
N VAL A 158 6.32 -12.14 8.15
CA VAL A 158 6.02 -13.58 8.24
C VAL A 158 4.84 -14.01 7.37
N ARG A 159 4.41 -13.15 6.45
CA ARG A 159 3.32 -13.43 5.52
C ARG A 159 3.45 -12.62 4.24
N ASP A 160 2.89 -13.17 3.17
CA ASP A 160 2.68 -12.48 1.90
C ASP A 160 1.31 -11.79 1.91
N TYR A 161 1.17 -10.77 1.07
CA TYR A 161 -0.10 -10.08 0.86
C TYR A 161 -0.40 -9.97 -0.64
N THR A 162 -1.66 -10.18 -1.01
CA THR A 162 -2.16 -9.92 -2.36
C THR A 162 -3.49 -9.20 -2.27
N THR A 163 -3.63 -8.11 -3.00
CA THR A 163 -4.88 -7.36 -3.12
C THR A 163 -5.06 -6.90 -4.55
N ALA A 164 -6.30 -6.84 -4.99
CA ALA A 164 -6.67 -6.29 -6.29
C ALA A 164 -7.81 -5.30 -6.11
N PHE A 165 -7.84 -4.27 -6.95
CA PHE A 165 -8.89 -3.25 -6.96
C PHE A 165 -9.02 -2.66 -8.37
N THR A 166 -10.10 -1.92 -8.60
CA THR A 166 -10.40 -1.32 -9.91
C THR A 166 -10.45 0.19 -9.80
N ILE A 167 -9.97 0.88 -10.83
CA ILE A 167 -10.11 2.33 -10.97
C ILE A 167 -11.48 2.63 -11.58
N GLY A 168 -12.30 3.39 -10.85
CA GLY A 168 -13.61 3.84 -11.32
C GLY A 168 -13.55 5.07 -12.21
N ASP A 169 -14.69 5.76 -12.32
CA ASP A 169 -14.84 6.93 -13.18
C ASP A 169 -13.87 8.06 -12.86
N ARG A 170 -13.52 8.83 -13.90
CA ARG A 170 -12.75 10.06 -13.73
C ARG A 170 -13.65 11.15 -13.18
N GLN A 171 -13.60 11.33 -11.86
CA GLN A 171 -14.26 12.41 -11.16
C GLN A 171 -13.25 13.29 -10.42
N ILE A 172 -13.22 14.58 -10.77
CA ILE A 172 -12.34 15.59 -10.18
C ILE A 172 -13.21 16.71 -9.62
N VAL A 173 -12.85 17.17 -8.42
CA VAL A 173 -13.46 18.35 -7.81
C VAL A 173 -12.45 19.48 -7.89
N GLU A 174 -12.76 20.48 -8.69
CA GLU A 174 -11.94 21.69 -8.84
C GLU A 174 -12.52 22.77 -7.93
N VAL A 175 -11.68 23.35 -7.06
CA VAL A 175 -12.10 24.39 -6.11
C VAL A 175 -11.32 25.66 -6.40
N ASP A 176 -12.05 26.70 -6.77
CA ASP A 176 -11.55 28.05 -6.96
C ASP A 176 -12.09 28.92 -5.82
N LEU A 177 -11.25 29.14 -4.81
CA LEU A 177 -11.65 29.91 -3.62
C LEU A 177 -11.72 31.42 -3.89
N ASP A 178 -11.01 31.93 -4.90
CA ASP A 178 -11.09 33.35 -5.28
C ASP A 178 -12.44 33.64 -5.98
N ARG A 179 -12.97 32.65 -6.70
CA ARG A 179 -14.32 32.71 -7.30
C ARG A 179 -15.41 32.11 -6.43
N HIS A 180 -15.09 31.62 -5.23
CA HIS A 180 -16.02 30.93 -4.34
C HIS A 180 -16.81 29.81 -5.02
N GLN A 181 -16.15 29.05 -5.90
CA GLN A 181 -16.81 28.07 -6.75
C GLN A 181 -16.09 26.72 -6.72
N LEU A 182 -16.87 25.68 -6.42
CA LEU A 182 -16.50 24.30 -6.66
C LEU A 182 -17.14 23.81 -7.97
N SER A 183 -16.36 23.17 -8.83
CA SER A 183 -16.82 22.48 -10.04
C SER A 183 -16.59 20.98 -9.92
N LEU A 184 -17.66 20.19 -10.03
CA LEU A 184 -17.57 18.75 -10.19
C LEU A 184 -17.36 18.44 -11.67
N VAL A 185 -16.19 17.93 -12.02
CA VAL A 185 -15.81 17.54 -13.38
C VAL A 185 -15.85 16.03 -13.50
N ARG A 186 -16.67 15.51 -14.42
CA ARG A 186 -16.75 14.09 -14.76
C ARG A 186 -16.43 13.92 -16.23
N ASP A 187 -15.45 13.08 -16.54
CA ASP A 187 -14.99 12.79 -17.90
C ASP A 187 -14.67 14.06 -18.72
N GLY A 188 -14.04 15.04 -18.05
CA GLY A 188 -13.63 16.30 -18.67
C GLY A 188 -14.74 17.34 -18.84
N ARG A 189 -15.98 17.05 -18.39
CA ARG A 189 -17.12 17.97 -18.46
C ARG A 189 -17.57 18.39 -17.07
N THR A 190 -17.89 19.67 -16.90
CA THR A 190 -18.49 20.16 -15.65
C THR A 190 -19.91 19.60 -15.51
N ALA A 191 -20.10 18.72 -14.53
CA ALA A 191 -21.39 18.12 -14.20
C ALA A 191 -22.21 18.99 -13.23
N ARG A 192 -21.53 19.70 -12.32
CA ARG A 192 -22.17 20.59 -11.34
C ARG A 192 -21.24 21.71 -10.91
N ARG A 193 -21.82 22.87 -10.59
CA ARG A 193 -21.16 23.98 -9.89
C ARG A 193 -21.86 24.21 -8.55
N ILE A 194 -21.07 24.40 -7.50
CA ILE A 194 -21.55 24.59 -6.12
C ILE A 194 -20.81 25.79 -5.53
N PRO A 195 -21.50 26.81 -4.97
CA PRO A 195 -20.84 27.86 -4.21
C PRO A 195 -20.08 27.25 -3.02
N VAL A 196 -18.91 27.79 -2.71
CA VAL A 196 -18.08 27.28 -1.61
C VAL A 196 -17.33 28.41 -0.92
N SER A 197 -17.21 28.29 0.40
CA SER A 197 -16.30 29.09 1.21
C SER A 197 -15.13 28.24 1.66
N GLY A 198 -13.93 28.81 1.74
CA GLY A 198 -12.75 28.19 2.35
C GLY A 198 -12.45 28.78 3.72
N GLY A 199 -11.46 28.21 4.40
CA GLY A 199 -10.92 28.78 5.63
C GLY A 199 -10.20 30.10 5.36
N THR A 200 -10.21 31.02 6.34
CA THR A 200 -9.59 32.35 6.22
C THR A 200 -8.13 32.25 5.77
N PRO A 201 -7.74 32.91 4.67
CA PRO A 201 -6.35 32.90 4.20
C PRO A 201 -5.36 33.39 5.27
N GLY A 202 -4.16 32.81 5.29
CA GLY A 202 -3.05 33.21 6.17
C GLY A 202 -3.15 32.75 7.63
N GLY A 203 -4.31 32.28 8.09
CA GLY A 203 -4.48 31.76 9.46
C GLY A 203 -4.19 30.27 9.60
N ASP A 204 -4.29 29.77 10.83
CA ASP A 204 -4.15 28.34 11.17
C ASP A 204 -5.31 27.48 10.63
N LYS A 205 -6.46 28.12 10.36
CA LYS A 205 -7.67 27.49 9.81
C LYS A 205 -7.74 27.53 8.28
N ARG A 206 -6.67 27.94 7.59
CA ARG A 206 -6.65 28.10 6.13
C ARG A 206 -6.86 26.77 5.41
N SER A 207 -7.52 26.81 4.25
CA SER A 207 -7.59 25.66 3.35
C SER A 207 -6.25 25.46 2.63
N TRP A 208 -5.79 24.20 2.54
CA TRP A 208 -4.56 23.85 1.82
C TRP A 208 -4.77 23.96 0.31
N ARG A 209 -3.80 24.57 -0.39
CA ARG A 209 -3.73 24.53 -1.86
C ARG A 209 -3.12 23.21 -2.33
N GLY A 210 -3.45 22.82 -3.56
CA GLY A 210 -2.89 21.65 -4.22
C GLY A 210 -3.92 20.54 -4.44
N THR A 211 -3.42 19.33 -4.72
CA THR A 211 -4.27 18.15 -4.97
C THR A 211 -4.43 17.34 -3.69
N ALA A 212 -5.67 17.14 -3.27
CA ALA A 212 -6.04 16.19 -2.23
C ALA A 212 -6.69 14.94 -2.85
N VAL A 213 -6.48 13.78 -2.22
CA VAL A 213 -7.23 12.56 -2.53
C VAL A 213 -8.34 12.45 -1.50
N LEU A 214 -9.58 12.24 -1.94
CA LEU A 214 -10.69 12.03 -1.02
C LEU A 214 -10.44 10.76 -0.19
N MET A 215 -10.39 10.91 1.13
CA MET A 215 -9.97 9.82 2.03
C MET A 215 -11.16 9.05 2.58
N ALA A 216 -12.24 9.75 2.93
CA ALA A 216 -13.43 9.16 3.52
C ALA A 216 -14.68 10.02 3.25
N LYS A 217 -15.84 9.36 3.21
CA LYS A 217 -17.16 9.99 3.28
C LYS A 217 -17.77 9.56 4.60
N GLU A 218 -17.82 10.47 5.55
CA GLU A 218 -18.09 10.18 6.97
C GLU A 218 -19.53 10.53 7.39
N GLY A 219 -20.32 11.12 6.49
CA GLY A 219 -21.72 11.46 6.80
C GLY A 219 -21.79 12.62 7.79
N THR A 220 -22.46 12.41 8.92
CA THR A 220 -22.55 13.40 9.99
C THR A 220 -21.50 13.10 11.05
N ILE A 221 -20.61 14.06 11.32
CA ILE A 221 -19.55 13.93 12.32
C ILE A 221 -19.53 15.12 13.26
N ASN A 222 -18.96 14.92 14.45
CA ASN A 222 -18.54 16.02 15.28
C ASN A 222 -17.14 16.48 14.85
N MET A 223 -17.04 17.66 14.26
CA MET A 223 -15.75 18.29 13.97
C MET A 223 -15.28 19.02 15.23
N ASN A 224 -14.25 18.49 15.88
CA ASN A 224 -13.64 19.07 17.08
C ASN A 224 -12.18 19.47 16.78
N SER A 225 -11.87 20.75 16.97
CA SER A 225 -10.57 21.35 16.66
C SER A 225 -9.39 20.83 17.48
N GLU A 226 -9.63 20.29 18.67
CA GLU A 226 -8.59 19.71 19.53
C GLU A 226 -7.96 18.49 18.86
N THR A 227 -8.74 17.73 18.10
CA THR A 227 -8.29 16.51 17.40
C THR A 227 -7.25 16.78 16.32
N VAL A 228 -7.11 18.03 15.90
CA VAL A 228 -6.17 18.50 14.88
C VAL A 228 -5.21 19.58 15.42
N GLY A 229 -5.16 19.76 16.74
CA GLY A 229 -4.21 20.66 17.40
C GLY A 229 -4.54 22.15 17.26
N LEU A 230 -5.81 22.50 17.04
CA LEU A 230 -6.28 23.88 16.88
C LEU A 230 -6.96 24.45 18.15
N GLY A 231 -6.73 23.83 19.33
CA GLY A 231 -7.35 24.24 20.59
C GLY A 231 -8.87 24.13 20.55
N ASP A 232 -9.57 25.10 21.14
CA ASP A 232 -11.03 25.21 21.26
C ASP A 232 -11.68 26.03 20.12
N ALA A 233 -10.98 26.13 18.99
CA ALA A 233 -11.39 26.90 17.82
C ALA A 233 -12.77 26.56 17.24
N TYR A 234 -13.24 25.32 17.37
CA TYR A 234 -14.57 24.84 16.99
C TYR A 234 -14.91 23.47 17.59
N ASP A 235 -16.18 23.27 17.91
CA ASP A 235 -16.77 21.96 18.23
C ASP A 235 -18.19 21.93 17.66
N LYS A 236 -18.41 21.20 16.57
CA LYS A 236 -19.65 21.30 15.80
C LYS A 236 -20.04 20.01 15.09
N MET A 237 -21.33 19.68 15.17
CA MET A 237 -21.95 18.65 14.35
C MET A 237 -22.14 19.14 12.91
N VAL A 238 -21.62 18.38 11.95
CA VAL A 238 -21.58 18.75 10.53
C VAL A 238 -21.97 17.57 9.63
N ASP A 239 -22.91 17.83 8.74
CA ASP A 239 -23.44 16.85 7.77
C ASP A 239 -22.63 16.77 6.47
N HIS A 240 -22.79 15.64 5.77
CA HIS A 240 -22.19 15.37 4.46
C HIS A 240 -20.67 15.56 4.40
N SER A 241 -20.00 15.16 5.49
CA SER A 241 -18.58 15.37 5.71
C SER A 241 -17.71 14.42 4.89
N MET A 242 -16.76 14.99 4.17
CA MET A 242 -15.80 14.31 3.31
C MET A 242 -14.37 14.72 3.67
N ARG A 243 -13.59 13.79 4.22
CA ARG A 243 -12.21 14.04 4.69
C ARG A 243 -11.25 14.16 3.52
N LEU A 244 -10.47 15.23 3.47
CA LEU A 244 -9.46 15.50 2.43
C LEU A 244 -8.02 15.39 2.96
N THR A 245 -7.79 15.69 4.23
CA THR A 245 -6.48 15.54 4.88
C THR A 245 -6.60 15.00 6.30
N TRP A 246 -5.53 14.41 6.81
CA TRP A 246 -5.41 14.08 8.24
C TRP A 246 -5.25 15.32 9.13
N SER A 247 -4.84 16.47 8.56
CA SER A 247 -4.76 17.76 9.27
C SER A 247 -6.11 18.48 9.45
N GLY A 248 -7.23 17.83 9.12
CA GLY A 248 -8.57 18.35 9.38
C GLY A 248 -9.21 19.13 8.24
N MET A 249 -8.72 19.03 7.00
CA MET A 249 -9.40 19.63 5.86
C MET A 249 -10.56 18.74 5.38
N TYR A 250 -11.75 19.31 5.33
CA TYR A 250 -12.98 18.63 4.92
C TYR A 250 -13.74 19.44 3.85
N ALA A 251 -14.51 18.74 3.03
CA ALA A 251 -15.66 19.31 2.34
C ALA A 251 -16.92 18.84 3.06
N HIS A 252 -17.85 19.75 3.37
CA HIS A 252 -19.02 19.44 4.17
C HIS A 252 -20.16 20.42 3.92
N ALA A 253 -21.35 20.12 4.44
CA ALA A 253 -22.47 21.06 4.42
C ALA A 253 -22.25 22.20 5.42
N ALA A 254 -22.57 23.42 5.01
CA ALA A 254 -22.43 24.61 5.85
C ALA A 254 -23.65 25.53 5.68
N PRO A 255 -24.85 25.14 6.17
CA PRO A 255 -26.08 25.93 5.99
C PRO A 255 -26.06 27.33 6.64
N TRP A 256 -25.01 27.64 7.40
CA TRP A 256 -24.84 28.90 8.10
C TRP A 256 -24.12 29.98 7.28
N ASN A 257 -23.63 29.68 6.08
CA ASN A 257 -22.95 30.65 5.21
C ASN A 257 -23.10 30.37 3.71
#